data_AF-A0A0G1X6A8-F1
#
_entry.id   AF-A0A0G1X6A8-F1
#
_cell.length_a   1.000
_cell.length_b   1.000
_cell.length_c   1.000
_cell.angle_alpha   90.00
_cell.angle_beta   90.00
_cell.angle_gamma   90.00
#
_symmetry.space_group_name_H-M   'P 1'
#
loop_
_entity.id
_entity.type
_entity.pdbx_description
1 polymer ?
#
loop_
_entity_poly.entity_id
_entity_poly.type
_entity_poly.pdbx_seq_one_letter_code
_entity_poly.pdbx_strand_id
1 'polypeptide(L)'
;MTQAGFFEGNFIGCDEDCGVSFPDNAKLADLYGLNYFRIDSTVHMRQGIINVLSSKGGALCEVILDADYGFAPRLASRKESDGRMISNPLEDMSPLLPRNEFGANMIIVADDPE
;
A
#
# COMPACT_ATOMS: atom_id res chain seq x y z
N MET A 1 -0.01 -7.22 -3.07
CA MET A 1 1.43 -7.58 -2.95
C MET A 1 1.71 -8.91 -3.67
N THR A 2 2.95 -9.16 -4.09
CA THR A 2 3.38 -10.41 -4.77
C THR A 2 3.03 -11.67 -3.96
N GLN A 3 3.24 -11.65 -2.63
CA GLN A 3 2.92 -12.76 -1.74
C GLN A 3 1.42 -13.11 -1.76
N ALA A 4 0.56 -12.11 -1.59
CA ALA A 4 -0.90 -12.28 -1.67
C ALA A 4 -1.37 -12.73 -3.06
N GLY A 5 -0.78 -12.18 -4.13
CA GLY A 5 -1.27 -12.40 -5.50
C GLY A 5 -0.79 -13.68 -6.17
N PHE A 6 0.41 -14.17 -5.85
CA PHE A 6 1.03 -15.30 -6.58
C PHE A 6 1.42 -16.49 -5.70
N PHE A 7 1.48 -16.31 -4.38
CA PHE A 7 1.94 -17.32 -3.43
C PHE A 7 0.91 -17.61 -2.34
N GLU A 8 -0.38 -17.46 -2.70
CA GLU A 8 -1.54 -17.82 -1.87
C GLU A 8 -1.60 -17.09 -0.52
N GLY A 9 -0.88 -15.97 -0.36
CA GLY A 9 -0.87 -15.23 0.90
C GLY A 9 -0.24 -16.00 2.06
N ASN A 10 0.71 -16.90 1.80
CA ASN A 10 1.46 -17.60 2.85
C ASN A 10 2.45 -16.63 3.53
N PHE A 11 1.96 -15.84 4.48
CA PHE A 11 2.73 -14.84 5.23
C PHE A 11 3.44 -15.48 6.42
N ILE A 12 4.73 -15.17 6.61
CA ILE A 12 5.56 -15.64 7.75
C ILE A 12 6.52 -14.52 8.15
N GLY A 13 6.54 -14.16 9.43
CA GLY A 13 7.46 -13.17 10.01
C GLY A 13 7.25 -11.73 9.53
N CYS A 14 6.03 -11.35 9.16
CA CYS A 14 5.71 -10.04 8.60
C CYS A 14 4.50 -9.30 9.22
N ASP A 15 3.73 -9.93 10.10
CA ASP A 15 2.52 -9.39 10.72
C ASP A 15 2.30 -9.97 12.13
N GLU A 16 1.28 -9.47 12.83
CA GLU A 16 0.98 -9.87 14.21
C GLU A 16 0.63 -11.36 14.32
N ASP A 17 -0.03 -11.92 13.30
CA ASP A 17 -0.43 -13.33 13.25
C ASP A 17 0.78 -14.28 13.21
N CYS A 18 1.91 -13.79 12.69
CA CYS A 18 3.19 -14.51 12.71
C CYS A 18 4.20 -13.95 13.72
N GLY A 19 3.74 -13.17 14.69
CA GLY A 19 4.52 -12.73 15.85
C GLY A 19 5.40 -11.50 15.62
N VAL A 20 5.17 -10.75 14.55
CA VAL A 20 5.88 -9.50 14.25
C VAL A 20 4.91 -8.33 14.38
N SER A 21 5.12 -7.50 15.41
CA SER A 21 4.32 -6.29 15.62
C SER A 21 5.17 -5.07 15.92
N PHE A 22 4.52 -3.92 16.02
CA PHE A 22 5.16 -2.70 16.48
C PHE A 22 5.21 -2.63 18.01
N PRO A 23 6.28 -2.05 18.58
CA PRO A 23 6.31 -1.70 19.98
C PRO A 23 5.32 -0.56 20.28
N ASP A 24 5.11 -0.30 21.56
CA ASP A 24 4.35 0.86 22.01
C ASP A 24 5.10 2.17 21.67
N ASN A 25 4.68 2.80 20.58
CA ASN A 25 5.31 4.00 20.03
C ASN A 25 5.23 5.22 20.97
N ALA A 26 4.24 5.27 21.87
CA ALA A 26 4.16 6.32 22.88
C ALA A 26 5.31 6.20 23.89
N LYS A 27 5.64 4.98 24.34
CA LYS A 27 6.78 4.72 25.22
C LYS A 27 8.12 4.99 24.55
N LEU A 28 8.25 4.67 23.26
CA LEU A 28 9.45 5.01 22.50
C LEU A 28 9.63 6.53 22.37
N ALA A 29 8.57 7.26 22.07
CA ALA A 29 8.63 8.72 22.00
C ALA A 29 9.07 9.33 23.35
N ASP A 30 8.49 8.85 24.46
CA ASP A 30 8.87 9.27 25.82
C ASP A 30 10.35 8.99 26.13
N LEU A 31 10.85 7.79 25.79
CA LEU A 31 12.25 7.40 25.98
C LEU A 31 13.24 8.37 25.29
N TYR A 32 12.87 8.88 24.11
CA TYR A 32 13.70 9.82 23.34
C TYR A 32 13.36 11.30 23.61
N GLY A 33 12.44 11.59 24.53
CA GLY A 33 12.00 12.96 24.81
C GLY A 33 11.29 13.64 23.64
N LEU A 34 10.59 12.86 22.80
CA LEU A 34 9.84 13.33 21.64
C LEU A 34 8.37 13.53 21.99
N ASN A 35 7.74 14.54 21.39
CA ASN A 35 6.29 14.69 21.46
C ASN A 35 5.61 13.56 20.67
N TYR A 36 4.67 12.86 21.30
CA TYR A 36 3.92 11.79 20.63
C TYR A 36 2.56 12.27 20.12
N PHE A 37 2.24 11.90 18.89
CA PHE A 37 0.94 12.12 18.27
C PHE A 37 0.46 10.82 17.62
N ARG A 38 -0.85 10.55 17.71
CA ARG A 38 -1.50 9.44 17.03
C ARG A 38 -2.65 9.94 16.17
N ILE A 39 -2.68 9.52 14.91
CA ILE A 39 -3.76 9.81 13.96
C ILE A 39 -4.31 8.47 13.49
N ASP A 40 -5.52 8.14 13.92
CA ASP A 40 -6.19 6.87 13.63
C ASP A 40 -7.44 7.03 12.75
N SER A 41 -7.71 8.25 12.28
CA SER A 41 -8.86 8.55 11.44
C SER A 41 -8.56 9.66 10.46
N THR A 42 -9.05 9.49 9.23
CA THR A 42 -8.99 10.50 8.18
C THR A 42 -9.75 11.78 8.55
N VAL A 43 -10.78 11.68 9.41
CA VAL A 43 -11.56 12.82 9.92
C VAL A 43 -10.67 13.79 10.70
N HIS A 44 -9.70 13.27 11.44
CA HIS A 44 -8.81 14.06 12.29
C HIS A 44 -7.45 14.35 11.63
N MET A 45 -7.19 13.80 10.45
CA MET A 45 -5.91 13.88 9.73
C MET A 45 -5.39 15.31 9.60
N ARG A 46 -6.23 16.22 9.09
CA ARG A 46 -5.81 17.61 8.84
C ARG A 46 -5.38 18.30 10.14
N GLN A 47 -6.19 18.18 11.18
CA GLN A 47 -5.89 18.82 12.47
C GLN A 47 -4.70 18.15 13.16
N GLY A 48 -4.58 16.82 13.06
CA GLY A 48 -3.45 16.05 13.59
C GLY A 48 -2.12 16.51 12.98
N ILE A 49 -2.05 16.63 11.65
CA ILE A 49 -0.86 17.13 10.95
C ILE A 49 -0.52 18.55 11.41
N ILE A 50 -1.51 19.44 11.52
CA ILE A 50 -1.28 20.82 12.00
C ILE A 50 -0.69 20.80 13.42
N ASN A 51 -1.22 19.96 14.31
CA ASN A 51 -0.77 19.86 15.70
C ASN A 51 0.69 19.36 15.78
N VAL A 52 1.03 18.33 15.00
CA VAL A 52 2.39 17.78 14.92
C VAL A 52 3.38 18.85 14.45
N LEU A 53 3.07 19.53 13.34
CA LEU A 53 3.95 20.54 12.75
C LEU A 53 4.05 21.81 13.60
N SER A 54 3.05 22.11 14.43
CA SER A 54 3.07 23.25 15.35
C SER A 54 3.77 22.94 16.68
N SER A 55 4.13 21.67 16.93
CA SER A 55 4.81 21.27 18.16
C SER A 55 6.25 21.79 18.18
N LYS A 56 6.74 22.14 19.38
CA LYS A 56 8.13 22.55 19.57
C LYS A 56 8.99 21.33 19.84
N GLY A 57 10.17 21.28 19.22
CA GLY A 57 11.11 20.16 19.38
C GLY A 57 10.83 19.02 18.42
N GLY A 58 11.42 17.85 18.70
CA GLY A 58 11.19 16.64 17.91
C GLY A 58 9.83 16.02 18.23
N ALA A 59 9.22 15.39 17.22
CA ALA A 59 7.94 14.71 17.35
C ALA A 59 7.95 13.35 16.65
N LEU A 60 7.24 12.39 17.24
CA LEU A 60 6.89 11.10 16.65
C LEU A 60 5.38 11.10 16.40
N CYS A 61 4.98 11.01 15.13
CA CYS A 61 3.59 10.92 14.73
C CYS A 61 3.30 9.52 14.18
N GLU A 62 2.49 8.75 14.88
CA GLU A 62 1.99 7.46 14.44
C GLU A 62 0.69 7.66 13.65
N VAL A 63 0.68 7.23 12.39
CA VAL A 63 -0.49 7.29 11.52
C VAL A 63 -0.96 5.87 11.25
N ILE A 64 -2.17 5.55 11.70
CA ILE A 64 -2.78 4.24 11.51
C ILE A 64 -3.42 4.20 10.13
N LEU A 65 -3.03 3.19 9.36
CA LEU A 65 -3.54 2.92 8.02
C LEU A 65 -4.29 1.60 8.04
N ASP A 66 -5.17 1.40 7.06
CA ASP A 66 -5.77 0.10 6.82
C ASP A 66 -4.67 -0.91 6.41
N ALA A 67 -4.68 -2.09 7.04
CA ALA A 67 -3.70 -3.14 6.77
C ALA A 67 -3.73 -3.61 5.31
N ASP A 68 -4.92 -3.60 4.70
CA ASP A 68 -5.16 -4.13 3.36
C ASP A 68 -5.20 -3.04 2.28
N TYR A 69 -4.54 -1.91 2.50
CA TYR A 69 -4.55 -0.81 1.54
C TYR A 69 -3.94 -1.22 0.19
N GLY A 70 -4.77 -1.25 -0.86
CA GLY A 70 -4.35 -1.56 -2.22
C GLY A 70 -3.77 -0.36 -2.93
N PHE A 71 -2.49 -0.43 -3.32
CA PHE A 71 -1.89 0.58 -4.20
C PHE A 71 -2.37 0.41 -5.64
N ALA A 72 -2.91 1.49 -6.20
CA ALA A 72 -3.35 1.58 -7.60
C ALA A 72 -2.98 2.95 -8.22
N PRO A 73 -2.75 3.01 -9.54
CA PRO A 73 -2.72 1.88 -10.46
C PRO A 73 -1.39 1.10 -10.36
N ARG A 74 -1.41 -0.21 -10.60
CA ARG A 74 -0.22 -1.08 -10.48
C ARG A 74 -0.09 -2.02 -11.68
N LEU A 75 1.13 -2.20 -12.16
CA LEU A 75 1.42 -3.22 -13.16
C LEU A 75 1.05 -4.61 -12.62
N ALA A 76 0.13 -5.26 -13.31
CA ALA A 76 -0.27 -6.63 -13.01
C ALA A 76 0.59 -7.60 -13.81
N SER A 77 0.99 -8.69 -13.17
CA SER A 77 1.51 -9.87 -13.87
C SER A 77 0.50 -10.99 -13.68
N ARG A 78 0.36 -11.85 -14.68
CA ARG A 78 -0.46 -13.06 -14.61
C ARG A 78 0.43 -14.29 -14.65
N LYS A 79 -0.04 -15.36 -13.99
CA LYS A 79 0.58 -16.68 -14.04
C LYS A 79 -0.11 -17.49 -15.13
N GLU A 80 0.64 -17.88 -16.14
CA GLU A 80 0.17 -18.75 -17.22
C GLU A 80 -0.05 -20.18 -16.74
N SER A 81 -0.76 -20.97 -17.55
CA SER A 81 -1.04 -22.39 -17.25
C SER A 81 0.23 -23.24 -17.07
N ASP A 82 1.33 -22.87 -17.72
CA ASP A 82 2.66 -23.50 -17.59
C ASP A 82 3.48 -22.97 -16.40
N GLY A 83 2.93 -22.02 -15.64
CA GLY A 83 3.55 -21.40 -14.48
C GLY A 83 4.45 -20.20 -14.80
N ARG A 84 4.62 -19.80 -16.06
CA ARG A 84 5.35 -18.57 -16.42
C ARG A 84 4.62 -17.34 -15.92
N MET A 85 5.39 -16.33 -15.52
CA MET A 85 4.87 -15.02 -15.13
C MET A 85 5.01 -14.06 -16.31
N ILE A 86 3.89 -13.57 -16.83
CA ILE A 86 3.86 -12.57 -17.89
C ILE A 86 3.32 -11.26 -17.31
N SER A 87 4.07 -10.17 -17.48
CA SER A 87 3.63 -8.85 -17.10
C SER A 87 2.77 -8.25 -18.20
N ASN A 88 1.65 -7.63 -17.80
CA ASN A 88 0.88 -6.81 -18.71
C ASN A 88 1.71 -5.61 -19.20
N PRO A 89 1.36 -5.03 -20.35
CA PRO A 89 1.98 -3.80 -20.80
C PRO A 89 1.60 -2.61 -19.87
N LEU A 90 2.36 -1.52 -19.92
CA LEU A 90 2.22 -0.39 -18.97
C LEU A 90 0.89 0.35 -19.10
N GLU A 91 0.31 0.33 -20.28
CA GLU A 91 -1.02 0.87 -20.57
C GLU A 91 -2.14 0.07 -19.89
N ASP A 92 -1.93 -1.21 -19.57
CA ASP A 92 -2.95 -2.13 -19.02
C ASP A 92 -2.66 -2.50 -17.55
N MET A 93 -2.65 -1.47 -16.70
CA MET A 93 -2.43 -1.58 -15.26
C MET A 93 -3.74 -1.85 -14.48
N SER A 94 -3.63 -2.53 -13.34
CA SER A 94 -4.74 -2.81 -12.44
C SER A 94 -5.13 -1.56 -11.62
N PRO A 95 -6.42 -1.34 -11.29
CA PRO A 95 -7.58 -2.14 -11.72
C PRO A 95 -7.83 -2.00 -13.23
N LEU A 96 -8.07 -3.13 -13.88
CA LEU A 96 -8.20 -3.19 -15.34
C LEU A 96 -9.44 -2.41 -15.80
N LEU A 97 -9.26 -1.60 -16.85
CA LEU A 97 -10.39 -0.95 -17.52
C LEU A 97 -11.19 -1.97 -18.34
N PRO A 98 -12.51 -1.72 -18.55
CA PRO A 98 -13.29 -2.40 -19.56
C PRO A 98 -12.57 -2.34 -20.93
N ARG A 99 -12.54 -3.46 -21.67
CA ARG A 99 -11.74 -3.55 -22.91
C ARG A 99 -12.13 -2.52 -23.98
N ASN A 100 -13.40 -2.10 -24.02
CA ASN A 100 -13.88 -1.03 -24.90
C ASN A 100 -13.32 0.35 -24.52
N GLU A 101 -13.25 0.67 -23.22
CA GLU A 101 -12.68 1.92 -22.73
C GLU A 101 -11.16 1.93 -22.88
N PHE A 102 -10.50 0.82 -22.56
CA PHE A 102 -9.08 0.64 -22.79
C PHE A 102 -8.73 0.89 -24.26
N GLY A 103 -9.40 0.19 -25.19
CA GLY A 103 -9.16 0.35 -26.63
C GLY A 103 -9.44 1.77 -27.15
N ALA A 104 -10.43 2.47 -26.61
CA ALA A 104 -10.72 3.86 -26.98
C ALA A 104 -9.63 4.86 -26.52
N ASN A 105 -8.90 4.53 -25.46
CA ASN A 105 -7.81 5.36 -24.92
C ASN A 105 -6.43 5.02 -25.51
N MET A 106 -6.33 4.01 -26.37
CA MET A 106 -5.06 3.62 -27.00
C MET A 106 -4.70 4.48 -28.21
N ILE A 107 -3.45 4.94 -28.25
CA ILE A 107 -2.92 5.79 -29.34
C ILE A 107 -2.46 4.93 -30.55
N ILE A 108 -2.19 3.64 -30.29
CA ILE A 108 -1.83 2.63 -31.29
C ILE A 108 -2.75 1.42 -31.12
N VAL A 109 -2.88 0.59 -32.15
CA VAL A 109 -3.59 -0.70 -32.00
C VAL A 109 -2.88 -1.50 -30.91
N ALA A 110 -3.62 -1.91 -29.87
CA ALA A 110 -3.06 -2.74 -28.82
C ALA A 110 -2.66 -4.09 -29.42
N ASP A 111 -1.43 -4.53 -29.16
CA ASP A 111 -1.06 -5.93 -29.37
C ASP A 111 -1.82 -6.75 -28.33
N ASP A 112 -2.87 -7.45 -28.76
CA ASP A 112 -3.63 -8.33 -27.87
C ASP A 112 -2.74 -9.55 -27.56
N PRO A 113 -2.26 -9.73 -26.32
CA PRO A 113 -1.54 -10.94 -25.99
C PRO A 113 -2.60 -12.04 -25.86
N GLU A 114 -2.65 -12.94 -26.85
CA GLU A 114 -3.42 -14.20 -26.79
C GLU A 114 -3.33 -14.90 -25.43
#